data_AF-A0A176S745-F1
#
_entry.id   AF-A0A176S745-F1
#
_cell.length_a   1.000
_cell.length_b   1.000
_cell.length_c   1.000
_cell.angle_alpha   90.00
_cell.angle_beta   90.00
_cell.angle_gamma   90.00
#
_symmetry.space_group_name_H-M   'P 1'
#
loop_
_entity.id
_entity.type
_entity.pdbx_description
1 polymer ?
#
loop_
_entity_poly.entity_id
_entity_poly.type
_entity_poly.pdbx_seq_one_letter_code
_entity_poly.pdbx_strand_id
1 'polypeptide(L)'
;MVLNLILIWPLAHAGLALATSLAALLNAGLLYRGLRTQGVFQPQPGWGRFLLRIGIASACMVLLLWWGSGPLSLWLSMDTWARALHLLGWIVASLVVYFASLVIFGFRLHHVNLK
;
A
#
# COMPACT_ATOMS: atom_id res chain seq x y z
N MET A 1 16.79 8.19 14.33
CA MET A 1 18.13 7.57 14.46
C MET A 1 18.14 6.33 15.36
N VAL A 2 17.42 6.32 16.49
CA VAL A 2 17.32 5.13 17.39
C VAL A 2 16.73 3.89 16.69
N LEU A 3 15.67 4.07 15.91
CA LEU A 3 14.99 2.96 15.21
C LEU A 3 15.85 2.31 14.11
N ASN A 4 16.74 3.09 13.48
CA ASN A 4 17.65 2.60 12.45
C ASN A 4 18.72 1.69 13.07
N LEU A 5 19.27 2.07 14.23
CA LEU A 5 20.26 1.28 14.97
C LEU A 5 19.70 -0.05 15.52
N ILE A 6 18.42 -0.10 15.93
CA ILE A 6 17.80 -1.33 16.46
C ILE A 6 17.48 -2.33 15.33
N LEU A 7 17.11 -1.85 14.13
CA LEU A 7 16.71 -2.72 13.01
C LEU A 7 17.87 -3.16 12.11
N ILE A 8 19.03 -2.50 12.16
CA ILE A 8 20.16 -2.83 11.28
C ILE A 8 20.85 -4.14 11.67
N TRP A 9 20.87 -4.48 12.96
CA TRP A 9 21.51 -5.68 13.48
C TRP A 9 20.87 -7.00 12.99
N PRO A 10 19.52 -7.14 12.90
CA PRO A 10 18.90 -8.35 12.40
C PRO A 10 18.62 -8.38 10.88
N LEU A 11 18.46 -7.24 10.20
CA LEU A 11 17.80 -7.19 8.88
C LEU A 11 18.59 -6.50 7.74
N ALA A 12 19.86 -6.13 7.99
CA ALA A 12 20.76 -5.52 7.01
C ALA A 12 20.08 -4.40 6.17
N HIS A 13 20.06 -4.52 4.83
CA HIS A 13 19.49 -3.52 3.90
C HIS A 13 17.97 -3.36 4.03
N ALA A 14 17.24 -4.42 4.37
CA ALA A 14 15.80 -4.34 4.61
C ALA A 14 15.49 -3.57 5.92
N GLY A 15 16.39 -3.64 6.90
CA GLY A 15 16.30 -2.88 8.15
C GLY A 15 16.35 -1.37 7.93
N LEU A 16 17.18 -0.91 7.01
CA LEU A 16 17.27 0.50 6.64
C LEU A 16 15.96 1.02 6.02
N ALA A 17 15.41 0.28 5.04
CA ALA A 17 14.17 0.64 4.35
C ALA A 17 12.94 0.63 5.28
N LEU A 18 12.90 -0.32 6.23
CA LEU A 18 11.87 -0.34 7.28
C LEU A 18 12.04 0.84 8.25
N ALA A 19 13.27 1.14 8.66
CA ALA A 19 13.54 2.25 9.58
C ALA A 19 13.15 3.61 8.97
N THR A 20 13.41 3.85 7.68
CA THR A 20 12.99 5.08 7.00
C THR A 20 11.46 5.18 6.89
N SER A 21 10.80 4.08 6.51
CA SER A 21 9.34 4.02 6.41
C SER A 21 8.66 4.27 7.76
N LEU A 22 9.18 3.66 8.83
CA LEU A 22 8.67 3.86 10.19
C LEU A 22 8.95 5.27 10.71
N ALA A 23 10.12 5.85 10.42
CA ALA A 23 10.42 7.23 10.77
C ALA A 23 9.46 8.22 10.08
N ALA A 24 9.12 7.97 8.80
CA ALA A 24 8.13 8.75 8.07
C ALA A 24 6.72 8.64 8.69
N LEU A 25 6.29 7.42 9.05
CA LEU A 25 5.02 7.18 9.74
C LEU A 25 4.96 7.89 11.10
N LEU A 26 6.03 7.82 11.89
CA LEU A 26 6.11 8.51 13.17
C LEU A 26 6.05 10.03 12.99
N ASN A 27 6.80 10.58 12.02
CA ASN A 27 6.78 12.01 11.74
C ASN A 27 5.39 12.49 11.31
N ALA A 28 4.75 11.79 10.37
CA ALA A 28 3.38 12.08 9.94
C ALA A 28 2.37 11.97 11.11
N GLY A 29 2.53 10.97 11.98
CA GLY A 29 1.69 10.78 13.15
C GLY A 29 1.83 11.89 14.20
N LEU A 30 3.07 12.33 14.48
CA LEU A 30 3.35 13.44 15.39
C LEU A 30 2.82 14.76 14.83
N LEU A 31 3.01 15.01 13.53
CA LEU A 31 2.45 16.19 12.86
C LEU A 31 0.92 16.20 12.92
N TYR A 32 0.28 15.07 12.60
CA TYR A 32 -1.17 14.93 12.68
C TYR A 32 -1.69 15.19 14.11
N ARG A 33 -1.00 14.63 15.12
CA ARG A 33 -1.35 14.87 16.52
C ARG A 33 -1.21 16.35 16.89
N GLY A 34 -0.12 17.00 16.48
CA GLY A 34 0.12 18.44 16.70
C GLY A 34 -0.99 19.30 16.12
N LEU A 35 -1.30 19.11 14.83
CA LEU A 35 -2.36 19.83 14.12
C LEU A 35 -3.74 19.66 14.77
N ARG A 36 -4.03 18.45 15.27
CA ARG A 36 -5.29 18.17 15.97
C ARG A 36 -5.34 18.83 17.35
N THR A 37 -4.23 18.79 18.11
CA THR A 37 -4.17 19.45 19.43
C THR A 37 -4.25 20.97 19.35
N GLN A 38 -3.71 21.57 18.28
CA GLN A 38 -3.76 23.01 18.07
C GLN A 38 -5.09 23.48 17.43
N GLY A 39 -6.02 22.56 17.16
CA GLY A 39 -7.32 22.89 16.55
C GLY A 39 -7.25 23.33 15.08
N VAL A 40 -6.06 23.33 14.46
CA VAL A 40 -5.83 23.73 13.06
C VAL A 40 -6.44 22.71 12.09
N PHE A 41 -6.48 21.43 12.48
CA PHE A 41 -7.05 20.36 11.66
C PHE A 41 -8.19 19.64 12.37
N GLN A 42 -9.39 19.70 11.78
CA GLN A 42 -10.56 18.95 12.22
C GLN A 42 -10.91 17.88 11.17
N PRO A 43 -10.70 16.59 11.45
CA PRO A 43 -11.00 15.52 10.50
C PRO A 43 -12.50 15.48 10.22
N GLN A 44 -12.86 15.52 8.94
CA GLN A 44 -14.25 15.34 8.52
C GLN A 44 -14.76 13.94 8.89
N PRO A 45 -16.06 13.77 9.18
CA PRO A 45 -16.62 12.44 9.42
C PRO A 45 -16.50 11.57 8.16
N GLY A 46 -16.09 10.30 8.31
CA GLY A 46 -16.05 9.33 7.21
C GLY A 46 -14.71 8.62 6.98
N TRP A 47 -13.62 9.09 7.60
CA TRP A 47 -12.28 8.48 7.45
C TRP A 47 -12.24 6.98 7.78
N GLY A 48 -12.94 6.52 8.82
CA GLY A 48 -12.95 5.10 9.18
C GLY A 48 -13.54 4.21 8.06
N ARG A 49 -14.65 4.63 7.45
CA ARG A 49 -15.26 3.91 6.32
C ARG A 49 -14.37 3.95 5.08
N PHE A 50 -13.71 5.07 4.83
CA PHE A 50 -12.75 5.23 3.74
C PHE A 50 -11.55 4.28 3.90
N LEU A 51 -10.93 4.24 5.09
CA LEU A 51 -9.81 3.34 5.39
C LEU A 51 -10.22 1.87 5.28
N LEU A 52 -11.42 1.51 5.76
CA LEU A 52 -11.95 0.15 5.65
C LEU A 52 -12.14 -0.27 4.19
N ARG A 53 -12.67 0.61 3.34
CA ARG A 53 -12.82 0.34 1.90
C ARG A 53 -11.48 0.12 1.21
N ILE A 54 -10.48 0.96 1.51
CA ILE A 54 -9.12 0.79 0.98
C ILE A 54 -8.53 -0.53 1.49
N GLY A 55 -8.70 -0.85 2.77
CA GLY A 55 -8.23 -2.10 3.37
C GLY A 55 -8.82 -3.34 2.66
N ILE A 56 -10.12 -3.34 2.39
CA ILE A 56 -10.78 -4.43 1.65
C ILE A 56 -10.27 -4.51 0.21
N ALA A 57 -10.18 -3.39 -0.51
CA ALA A 57 -9.67 -3.39 -1.89
C ALA A 57 -8.23 -3.89 -1.98
N SER A 58 -7.37 -3.48 -1.04
CA SER A 58 -6.01 -4.00 -0.91
C SER A 58 -5.98 -5.48 -0.58
N ALA A 59 -6.86 -5.97 0.31
CA ALA A 59 -6.96 -7.39 0.62
C ALA A 59 -7.38 -8.22 -0.60
N CYS A 60 -8.35 -7.75 -1.40
CA CYS A 60 -8.74 -8.41 -2.66
C CYS A 60 -7.57 -8.49 -3.64
N MET A 61 -6.79 -7.42 -3.79
CA MET A 61 -5.60 -7.41 -4.63
C MET A 61 -4.53 -8.40 -4.14
N VAL A 62 -4.30 -8.46 -2.83
CA VAL A 62 -3.37 -9.43 -2.22
C VAL A 62 -3.83 -10.86 -2.47
N LEU A 63 -5.11 -11.16 -2.30
CA LEU A 63 -5.66 -12.50 -2.56
C LEU A 63 -5.50 -12.93 -4.03
N LEU A 64 -5.76 -12.02 -4.97
CA LEU A 64 -5.54 -12.26 -6.40
C LEU A 64 -4.09 -12.66 -6.67
N LEU A 65 -3.14 -11.87 -6.19
CA LEU A 65 -1.72 -12.13 -6.40
C LEU A 65 -1.24 -13.38 -5.66
N TRP A 66 -1.75 -13.62 -4.45
CA TRP A 66 -1.37 -14.77 -3.63
C TRP A 66 -1.76 -16.09 -4.30
N TRP A 67 -2.98 -16.17 -4.84
CA TRP A 67 -3.42 -17.38 -5.56
C TRP A 67 -2.94 -17.42 -7.00
N GLY A 68 -2.79 -16.26 -7.65
CA GLY A 68 -2.54 -16.17 -9.07
C GLY A 68 -1.06 -16.22 -9.47
N SER A 69 -0.15 -15.65 -8.66
CA SER A 69 1.25 -15.45 -9.05
C SER A 69 2.02 -16.75 -9.32
N GLY A 70 1.53 -17.89 -8.84
CA GLY A 70 2.11 -19.20 -9.11
C GLY A 70 3.45 -19.43 -8.40
N PRO A 71 4.08 -20.59 -8.61
CA PRO A 71 5.31 -20.96 -7.92
C PRO A 71 6.51 -20.18 -8.45
N LEU A 72 7.49 -19.91 -7.58
CA LEU A 72 8.72 -19.21 -7.94
C LEU A 72 9.51 -19.91 -9.06
N SER A 73 9.42 -21.23 -9.16
CA SER A 73 10.06 -22.02 -10.23
C SER A 73 9.60 -21.60 -11.63
N LEU A 74 8.33 -21.23 -11.80
CA LEU A 74 7.77 -20.74 -13.06
C LEU A 74 8.35 -19.38 -13.44
N TRP A 75 8.64 -18.52 -12.45
CA TRP A 75 9.28 -17.22 -12.68
C TRP A 75 10.77 -17.34 -13.03
N LEU A 76 11.45 -18.36 -12.51
CA LEU A 76 12.88 -18.61 -12.75
C LEU A 76 13.14 -19.31 -14.08
N SER A 77 12.18 -20.08 -14.60
CA SER A 77 12.31 -20.76 -15.90
C SER A 77 11.94 -19.88 -17.09
N MET A 78 11.28 -18.74 -16.85
CA MET A 78 10.90 -17.79 -17.91
C MET A 78 12.08 -16.97 -18.39
N ASP A 79 12.15 -16.77 -19.71
CA ASP A 79 13.04 -15.79 -20.31
C ASP A 79 12.71 -14.35 -19.86
N THR A 80 13.69 -13.46 -19.92
CA THR A 80 13.60 -12.10 -19.35
C THR A 80 12.42 -11.32 -19.90
N TRP A 81 12.17 -11.42 -21.22
CA TRP A 81 11.07 -10.69 -21.86
C TRP A 81 9.70 -11.28 -21.49
N ALA A 82 9.61 -12.61 -21.44
CA ALA A 82 8.40 -13.31 -21.01
C ALA A 82 8.05 -12.96 -19.55
N ARG A 83 9.06 -12.89 -18.67
CA ARG A 83 8.88 -12.50 -17.26
C ARG A 83 8.40 -11.06 -17.12
N ALA A 84 8.93 -10.14 -17.92
CA ALA A 84 8.52 -8.73 -17.92
C ALA A 84 7.05 -8.57 -18.36
N LEU A 85 6.65 -9.24 -19.44
CA LEU A 85 5.26 -9.23 -19.90
C LEU A 85 4.30 -9.88 -18.89
N HIS A 86 4.72 -11.00 -18.27
CA HIS A 86 3.92 -11.66 -17.25
C HIS A 86 3.72 -10.78 -16.01
N LEU A 87 4.78 -10.11 -15.56
CA LEU A 87 4.71 -9.13 -14.48
C LEU A 87 3.78 -7.96 -14.82
N LEU A 88 3.88 -7.43 -16.04
CA LEU A 88 3.01 -6.34 -16.49
C LEU A 88 1.54 -6.79 -16.50
N GLY A 89 1.25 -8.02 -16.92
CA GLY A 89 -0.08 -8.61 -16.83
C GLY A 89 -0.62 -8.64 -15.39
N TRP A 90 0.19 -9.07 -14.42
CA TRP A 90 -0.18 -9.06 -13.00
C TRP A 90 -0.40 -7.65 -12.44
N ILE A 91 0.41 -6.68 -12.85
CA ILE A 91 0.25 -5.27 -12.45
C ILE A 91 -1.11 -4.75 -12.95
N VAL A 92 -1.43 -4.96 -14.23
CA VAL A 92 -2.69 -4.53 -14.82
C VAL A 92 -3.88 -5.25 -14.19
N ALA A 93 -3.80 -6.57 -13.98
CA ALA A 93 -4.86 -7.34 -13.32
C ALA A 93 -5.12 -6.84 -11.89
N SER A 94 -4.05 -6.59 -11.12
CA SER A 94 -4.13 -6.07 -9.76
C SER A 94 -4.75 -4.66 -9.72
N LEU A 95 -4.36 -3.80 -10.67
CA LEU A 95 -4.92 -2.46 -10.85
C LEU A 95 -6.44 -2.53 -11.06
N VAL A 96 -6.88 -3.39 -11.98
CA VAL A 96 -8.30 -3.59 -12.29
C VAL A 96 -9.06 -4.09 -11.06
N VAL A 97 -8.53 -5.08 -10.34
CA VAL A 97 -9.18 -5.65 -9.15
C VAL A 97 -9.29 -4.63 -8.02
N TYR A 98 -8.24 -3.84 -7.80
CA TYR A 98 -8.23 -2.79 -6.77
C TYR A 98 -9.30 -1.73 -7.05
N PHE A 99 -9.33 -1.17 -8.27
CA PHE A 99 -10.31 -0.15 -8.65
C PHE A 99 -11.73 -0.71 -8.73
N ALA A 100 -11.92 -1.93 -9.25
CA ALA A 100 -13.22 -2.59 -9.25
C ALA A 100 -13.74 -2.79 -7.82
N SER A 101 -12.89 -3.26 -6.90
CA SER A 101 -13.25 -3.42 -5.49
C SER A 101 -13.65 -2.08 -4.86
N LEU A 102 -12.86 -1.02 -5.06
CA LEU A 102 -13.19 0.33 -4.60
C LEU A 102 -14.56 0.80 -5.09
N VAL A 103 -14.85 0.64 -6.38
CA VAL A 103 -16.14 1.03 -6.98
C VAL A 103 -17.29 0.21 -6.39
N ILE A 104 -17.13 -1.11 -6.26
CA ILE A 104 -18.14 -2.02 -5.69
C ILE A 104 -18.44 -1.67 -4.22
N PHE A 105 -17.41 -1.37 -3.40
CA PHE A 105 -17.57 -0.99 -2.00
C PHE A 105 -18.04 0.48 -1.81
N GLY A 106 -18.50 1.12 -2.89
CA GLY A 106 -19.21 2.41 -2.85
C GLY A 106 -18.28 3.61 -2.82
N PHE A 107 -17.07 3.49 -3.34
CA PHE A 107 -16.21 4.64 -3.63
C PHE A 107 -16.73 5.32 -4.90
N ARG A 108 -17.48 6.42 -4.75
CA ARG A 108 -17.88 7.24 -5.89
C ARG A 108 -16.63 7.96 -6.42
N LEU A 109 -16.15 7.54 -7.59
CA LEU A 109 -15.10 8.22 -8.38
C LEU A 109 -15.38 9.72 -8.58
N HIS A 110 -16.65 10.14 -8.42
CA HIS A 110 -17.09 11.54 -8.53
C HIS A 110 -16.60 12.47 -7.39
N HIS A 111 -15.92 11.96 -6.34
CA HIS A 111 -15.25 12.81 -5.33
C HIS A 111 -13.78 13.11 -5.65
N VAL A 112 -13.23 12.54 -6.73
CA VAL A 112 -11.90 12.91 -7.22
C VAL A 112 -12.06 14.21 -8.02
N ASN A 113 -12.27 15.32 -7.32
CA ASN A 113 -12.15 16.64 -7.92
C ASN A 113 -10.65 16.93 -8.05
N LEU A 114 -10.09 16.57 -9.21
CA LEU A 114 -8.81 17.13 -9.68
C LEU A 114 -9.09 18.61 -9.97
N LYS A 115 -8.80 19.46 -8.98
CA LYS A 115 -8.74 20.92 -9.17
C LYS A 115 -7.29 21.34 -9.21
#